data_AF-A0A8T3U5Q5-F1
#
_entry.id   AF-A0A8T3U5Q5-F1
#
_cell.length_a   1.000
_cell.length_b   1.000
_cell.length_c   1.000
_cell.angle_alpha   90.00
_cell.angle_beta   90.00
_cell.angle_gamma   90.00
#
_symmetry.space_group_name_H-M   'P 1'
#
loop_
_entity.id
_entity.type
_entity.pdbx_description
1 polymer ?
#
loop_
_entity_poly.entity_id
_entity_poly.type
_entity_poly.pdbx_seq_one_letter_code
_entity_poly.pdbx_strand_id
1 'polypeptide(L)'
;MNKKLITLIIVIASIILFSLTFISQEKMSKKYDEESSQYTQQIENARTTQNKLKSTSSSLNTINYIEDTARNKLDMYLPNERVYVDIDN
;
A
#
# COMPACT_ATOMS: atom_id res chain seq x y z
N MET A 1 60.42 12.84 17.75
CA MET A 1 59.01 13.23 17.55
C MET A 1 58.31 13.24 18.91
N ASN A 2 57.69 14.35 19.32
CA ASN A 2 57.14 14.48 20.67
C ASN A 2 55.94 13.55 20.87
N LYS A 3 55.93 12.73 21.93
CA LYS A 3 54.84 11.79 22.24
C LYS A 3 53.46 12.48 22.26
N LYS A 4 53.39 13.71 22.76
CA LYS A 4 52.15 14.53 22.77
C LYS A 4 51.62 14.83 21.36
N LEU A 5 52.51 15.11 20.39
CA LEU A 5 52.11 15.35 18.99
C LEU A 5 51.57 14.08 18.34
N ILE A 6 52.16 12.92 18.63
CA ILE A 6 51.71 11.63 18.10
C ILE A 6 50.32 11.27 18.63
N THR A 7 50.09 11.41 19.94
CA THR A 7 48.79 11.14 20.55
C THR A 7 47.71 12.08 20.00
N LEU A 8 48.02 13.35 19.78
CA LEU A 8 47.09 14.31 19.18
C LEU A 8 46.68 13.90 17.76
N ILE A 9 47.63 13.48 16.93
CA ILE A 9 47.36 13.03 15.55
C ILE A 9 46.46 11.78 15.55
N ILE A 10 46.72 10.82 16.44
CA ILE A 10 45.90 9.61 16.55
C ILE A 10 44.46 9.95 16.93
N VAL A 11 44.26 10.82 17.91
CA VAL A 11 42.91 11.25 18.35
C VAL A 11 42.16 11.93 17.21
N ILE A 12 42.82 12.84 16.48
CA ILE A 12 42.22 13.52 15.32
C ILE A 12 41.83 12.50 14.23
N ALA A 13 42.71 11.56 13.92
CA ALA A 13 42.43 10.51 12.93
C ALA A 13 41.23 9.63 13.36
N SER A 14 41.14 9.27 14.63
CA SER A 14 39.99 8.52 15.17
C SER A 14 38.68 9.30 15.06
N ILE A 15 38.69 10.60 15.35
CA ILE A 15 37.49 11.45 15.23
C ILE A 15 37.03 11.56 13.78
N ILE A 16 37.96 11.69 12.83
CA ILE A 16 37.63 11.77 11.40
C ILE A 16 36.98 10.47 10.93
N LEU A 17 37.58 9.32 11.26
CA LEU A 17 37.02 8.01 10.90
C LEU A 17 35.64 7.80 11.52
N PHE A 18 35.47 8.14 12.79
CA PHE A 18 34.17 8.07 13.45
C PHE A 18 33.12 8.93 12.74
N SER A 19 33.46 10.19 12.44
CA SER A 19 32.55 11.13 11.77
C SER A 19 32.07 10.62 10.40
N LEU A 20 32.97 10.01 9.61
CA LEU A 20 32.62 9.43 8.31
C LEU A 20 31.64 8.25 8.45
N THR A 21 31.89 7.37 9.41
CA THR A 21 30.99 6.23 9.67
C THR A 21 29.63 6.70 10.20
N PHE A 22 29.60 7.73 11.04
CA PHE A 22 28.39 8.29 11.63
C PHE A 22 27.46 8.89 10.57
N ILE A 23 27.99 9.69 9.65
CA ILE A 23 27.21 10.28 8.53
C ILE A 23 26.60 9.18 7.66
N SER A 24 27.34 8.09 7.43
CA SER A 24 26.86 6.96 6.62
C SER A 24 25.72 6.21 7.31
N GLN A 25 25.80 6.06 8.64
CA GLN A 25 24.75 5.45 9.46
C GLN A 25 23.46 6.29 9.49
N GLU A 26 23.55 7.62 9.61
CA GLU A 26 22.36 8.49 9.58
C GLU A 26 21.62 8.41 8.25
N LYS A 27 22.34 8.38 7.12
CA LYS A 27 21.74 8.21 5.78
C LYS A 27 21.04 6.86 5.64
N MET A 28 21.69 5.80 6.13
CA MET A 28 21.14 4.45 6.10
C MET A 28 19.85 4.35 6.92
N SER A 29 19.82 4.94 8.12
CA SER A 29 18.61 4.96 8.96
C SER A 29 17.43 5.64 8.24
N LYS A 30 17.66 6.82 7.66
CA LYS A 30 16.61 7.54 6.92
C LYS A 30 16.07 6.74 5.74
N LYS A 31 16.95 6.03 5.02
CA LYS A 31 16.55 5.16 3.92
C LYS A 31 15.66 4.02 4.39
N TYR A 32 15.99 3.37 5.52
CA TYR A 32 15.15 2.32 6.08
C TYR A 32 13.79 2.84 6.55
N ASP A 33 13.73 4.04 7.13
CA ASP A 33 12.46 4.66 7.53
C ASP A 33 11.57 4.95 6.30
N GLU A 34 12.16 5.45 5.22
CA GLU A 34 11.46 5.71 3.96
C GLU A 34 10.96 4.41 3.31
N GLU A 35 11.81 3.39 3.19
CA GLU A 35 11.42 2.08 2.66
C GLU A 35 10.32 1.43 3.49
N SER A 36 10.44 1.46 4.83
CA SER A 36 9.43 0.93 5.74
C SER A 36 8.08 1.62 5.56
N SER A 37 8.06 2.95 5.42
CA SER A 37 6.85 3.71 5.13
C SER A 37 6.22 3.32 3.79
N GLN A 38 7.03 3.19 2.74
CA GLN A 38 6.57 2.77 1.42
C GLN A 38 5.99 1.35 1.43
N TYR A 39 6.65 0.39 2.08
CA TYR A 39 6.13 -0.97 2.20
C TYR A 39 4.84 -1.02 3.02
N THR A 40 4.74 -0.21 4.08
CA THR A 40 3.54 -0.10 4.90
C THR A 40 2.35 0.40 4.07
N GLN A 41 2.55 1.45 3.28
CA GLN A 41 1.53 1.97 2.36
C GLN A 41 1.12 0.92 1.31
N GLN A 42 2.07 0.19 0.73
CA GLN A 42 1.76 -0.88 -0.22
C GLN A 42 0.93 -2.00 0.42
N ILE A 43 1.25 -2.40 1.65
CA ILE A 43 0.48 -3.40 2.40
C ILE A 43 -0.95 -2.91 2.67
N GLU A 44 -1.11 -1.66 3.09
CA GLU A 44 -2.42 -1.08 3.36
C GLU A 44 -3.28 -0.98 2.09
N ASN A 45 -2.70 -0.55 0.98
CA ASN A 45 -3.37 -0.50 -0.32
C ASN A 45 -3.77 -1.90 -0.80
N ALA A 46 -2.89 -2.89 -0.65
CA ALA A 46 -3.18 -4.28 -1.00
C ALA A 46 -4.31 -4.84 -0.14
N ARG A 47 -4.30 -4.61 1.18
CA ARG A 47 -5.37 -5.02 2.10
C ARG A 47 -6.70 -4.35 1.75
N THR A 48 -6.69 -3.07 1.45
CA THR A 48 -7.89 -2.32 1.05
C THR A 48 -8.47 -2.89 -0.23
N THR A 49 -7.63 -3.15 -1.23
CA THR A 49 -8.03 -3.78 -2.49
C THR A 49 -8.60 -5.18 -2.27
N GLN A 50 -7.94 -5.99 -1.45
CA GLN A 50 -8.41 -7.34 -1.10
C GLN A 50 -9.78 -7.29 -0.42
N ASN A 51 -9.98 -6.40 0.55
CA ASN A 51 -11.26 -6.22 1.23
C ASN A 51 -12.36 -5.77 0.28
N LYS A 52 -12.05 -4.84 -0.63
CA LYS A 52 -12.98 -4.40 -1.67
C LYS A 52 -13.39 -5.57 -2.59
N LEU A 53 -12.42 -6.34 -3.08
CA LEU A 53 -12.68 -7.51 -3.91
C LEU A 53 -13.50 -8.57 -3.18
N LYS A 54 -13.20 -8.83 -1.90
CA LYS A 54 -13.97 -9.76 -1.07
C LYS A 54 -15.40 -9.30 -0.90
N SER A 55 -15.61 -8.01 -0.61
CA SER A 55 -16.94 -7.41 -0.51
C SER A 55 -17.72 -7.51 -1.82
N THR A 56 -17.11 -7.13 -2.95
CA THR A 56 -17.71 -7.29 -4.27
C THR A 56 -18.06 -8.76 -4.53
N SER A 57 -17.14 -9.69 -4.32
CA SER A 57 -17.38 -11.13 -4.51
C SER A 57 -18.52 -11.66 -3.64
N SER A 58 -18.62 -11.23 -2.38
CA SER A 58 -19.76 -11.59 -1.53
C SER A 58 -21.06 -11.01 -2.06
N SER A 59 -21.05 -9.79 -2.58
CA SER A 59 -22.24 -9.14 -3.16
C SER A 59 -22.68 -9.81 -4.47
N LEU A 60 -21.75 -10.28 -5.31
CA LEU A 60 -22.07 -10.99 -6.57
C LEU A 60 -22.95 -12.23 -6.33
N ASN A 61 -22.76 -12.90 -5.19
CA ASN A 61 -23.50 -14.11 -4.82
C ASN A 61 -24.83 -13.82 -4.10
N THR A 62 -25.20 -12.55 -3.93
CA THR A 62 -26.49 -12.19 -3.33
C THR A 62 -27.59 -12.22 -4.39
N ILE A 63 -28.77 -12.72 -4.02
CA ILE A 63 -29.95 -12.75 -4.89
C ILE A 63 -30.23 -11.35 -5.47
N ASN A 64 -30.13 -10.31 -4.63
CA ASN A 64 -30.37 -8.92 -5.06
C ASN A 64 -29.43 -8.48 -6.19
N TYR A 65 -28.14 -8.82 -6.13
CA TYR A 65 -27.19 -8.46 -7.19
C TYR A 65 -27.47 -9.22 -8.49
N ILE A 66 -27.80 -10.51 -8.38
CA ILE A 66 -28.17 -11.36 -9.52
C ILE A 66 -29.44 -10.83 -10.18
N GLU A 67 -30.45 -10.49 -9.39
CA GLU A 67 -31.71 -9.93 -9.86
C GLU A 67 -31.54 -8.55 -10.48
N ASP A 68 -30.77 -7.65 -9.85
CA ASP A 68 -30.47 -6.32 -10.40
C ASP A 68 -29.71 -6.42 -11.72
N THR A 69 -28.73 -7.32 -11.81
CA THR A 69 -28.00 -7.58 -13.05
C THR A 69 -28.91 -8.19 -14.12
N ALA A 70 -29.77 -9.14 -13.75
CA ALA A 70 -30.72 -9.78 -14.65
C ALA A 70 -31.68 -8.74 -15.24
N ARG A 71 -32.30 -7.90 -14.41
CA ARG A 71 -33.24 -6.86 -14.84
C ARG A 71 -32.56 -5.76 -15.65
N ASN A 72 -31.50 -5.17 -15.12
CA ASN A 72 -30.93 -3.95 -15.70
C ASN A 72 -29.95 -4.19 -16.85
N LYS A 73 -29.26 -5.34 -16.87
CA LYS A 73 -28.26 -5.63 -17.92
C LYS A 73 -28.71 -6.67 -18.93
N LEU A 74 -29.58 -7.58 -18.54
CA LEU A 74 -30.01 -8.70 -19.39
C LEU A 74 -31.49 -8.62 -19.78
N ASP A 75 -32.23 -7.63 -19.28
CA ASP A 75 -33.69 -7.49 -19.46
C ASP A 75 -34.46 -8.78 -19.12
N MET A 76 -34.01 -9.45 -18.06
CA MET A 76 -34.55 -10.70 -17.56
C MET A 76 -35.39 -10.47 -16.30
N TYR A 77 -36.49 -11.22 -16.18
CA TYR A 77 -37.47 -11.09 -15.11
C TYR A 77 -37.79 -12.45 -14.50
N LEU A 78 -38.40 -12.46 -13.30
CA LEU A 78 -38.80 -13.71 -12.67
C LEU A 78 -39.91 -14.39 -13.49
N PRO A 79 -39.95 -15.74 -13.52
CA PRO A 79 -41.05 -16.45 -14.16
C PRO A 79 -42.40 -16.00 -13.58
N ASN A 80 -43.33 -15.63 -14.46
CA ASN A 80 -44.68 -15.14 -14.14
C ASN A 80 -44.75 -13.72 -13.53
N GLU A 81 -43.68 -12.93 -13.62
CA GLU A 81 -43.72 -11.51 -13.27
C GLU A 81 -44.36 -10.69 -14.39
N ARG A 82 -45.25 -9.74 -14.03
CA ARG A 82 -45.84 -8.79 -14.98
C ARG A 82 -45.00 -7.52 -15.01
N VAL A 83 -44.44 -7.22 -16.18
CA VAL A 83 -43.60 -6.05 -16.42
C VAL A 83 -44.33 -5.13 -17.40
N TYR A 84 -44.34 -3.84 -17.10
CA TYR A 84 -44.86 -2.82 -18.01
C TYR A 84 -43.69 -2.23 -18.78
N VAL A 85 -43.65 -2.48 -20.08
CA VAL A 85 -42.67 -1.88 -20.99
C VAL A 85 -43.33 -0.65 -21.59
N ASP A 86 -42.74 0.53 -21.35
CA ASP A 86 -43.21 1.76 -22.00
C ASP A 86 -42.79 1.71 -23.47
N ILE A 87 -43.77 1.66 -24.38
CA ILE A 87 -43.54 1.65 -25.82
C ILE A 87 -43.64 3.09 -26.30
N ASP A 88 -42.69 3.93 -25.88
CA ASP A 88 -42.53 5.26 -26.45
C ASP A 88 -41.84 5.13 -27.83
N ASN A 89 -42.46 5.79 -28.82
CA ASN A 89 -42.26 5.65 -30.28
C ASN A 89 -40.92 6.21 -30.80
#